data_AF-A0A7X7G2P5-F1
#
_entry.id   AF-A0A7X7G2P5-F1
#
_cell.length_a   1.000
_cell.length_b   1.000
_cell.length_c   1.000
_cell.angle_alpha   90.00
_cell.angle_beta   90.00
_cell.angle_gamma   90.00
#
_symmetry.space_group_name_H-M   'P 1'
#
loop_
_entity.id
_entity.type
_entity.pdbx_description
1 polymer ?
#
loop_
_entity_poly.entity_id
_entity_poly.type
_entity_poly.pdbx_seq_one_letter_code
_entity_poly.pdbx_strand_id
1 'polypeptide(L)'
;MEYVGALYHVMSRGDRGRAIVRGDADRERFFETLGETCERTGWIVHAYVLMTNHYHLLLETPEANLVQGMKWFLSTYTLRYNARYRQRGHVFQGRYKAVALEAEESGYTERVSTYIHLNPLRAGLVHWPEEEVWAYPWSSVPAYMGQARKPAWLSTTRVVECVGIDARRRDWGRQYARYLESRCRQWASEDGRNALMGDWKEIQRGWCLGGDMFRETLLEALGPKIKGGKRESYGGDAKRAHDDRAAAAWLRQGLAAYSLTAERLARLKKSDKRKLVLAWWLSRHTSVGADWISTRLAMGHRTSVSKAARLVEQGGDPDPQRLRRLLEAIPGITDCPLLPSASRRSSNRLSYYLTPSTPSNQTGARQASSPPDRARAG
;
A
#
# COMPACT_ATOMS: atom_id res chain seq x y z
N MET A 1 2.46 18.31 -2.18
CA MET A 1 2.07 18.91 -0.89
C MET A 1 1.91 17.78 0.10
N GLU A 2 2.34 17.97 1.34
CA GLU A 2 2.23 16.99 2.43
C GLU A 2 1.94 17.74 3.73
N TYR A 3 0.99 17.25 4.51
CA TYR A 3 0.61 17.75 5.84
C TYR A 3 0.12 16.58 6.70
N VAL A 4 0.06 16.78 8.01
CA VAL A 4 -0.36 15.77 9.00
C VAL A 4 -1.83 15.42 8.78
N GLY A 5 -2.16 14.12 8.82
CA GLY A 5 -3.54 13.64 8.62
C GLY A 5 -4.08 13.81 7.20
N ALA A 6 -3.23 14.09 6.21
CA ALA A 6 -3.68 14.36 4.86
C ALA A 6 -4.22 13.11 4.16
N LEU A 7 -5.30 13.29 3.40
CA LEU A 7 -5.91 12.25 2.58
C LEU A 7 -5.63 12.52 1.09
N TYR A 8 -5.25 11.49 0.34
CA TYR A 8 -4.86 11.60 -1.05
C TYR A 8 -5.49 10.53 -1.93
N HIS A 9 -5.87 10.93 -3.14
CA HIS A 9 -5.93 9.99 -4.27
C HIS A 9 -4.56 9.93 -4.94
N VAL A 10 -3.85 8.82 -4.75
CA VAL A 10 -2.53 8.58 -5.33
C VAL A 10 -2.64 7.63 -6.51
N MET A 11 -2.01 7.97 -7.63
CA MET A 11 -1.98 7.11 -8.81
C MET A 11 -0.66 7.23 -9.56
N SER A 12 -0.23 6.13 -10.17
CA SER A 12 0.92 6.12 -11.07
C SER A 12 0.68 5.12 -12.19
N ARG A 13 1.33 5.35 -13.34
CA ARG A 13 1.17 4.55 -14.56
C ARG A 13 2.53 4.14 -15.11
N GLY A 14 2.54 3.00 -15.79
CA GLY A 14 3.75 2.44 -16.40
C GLY A 14 4.32 3.34 -17.48
N ASP A 15 5.63 3.28 -17.64
CA ASP A 15 6.34 4.03 -18.68
C ASP A 15 5.76 3.70 -20.06
N ARG A 16 5.39 4.74 -20.83
CA ARG A 16 4.72 4.60 -22.13
C ARG A 16 3.47 3.70 -22.10
N GLY A 17 2.74 3.69 -20.98
CA GLY A 17 1.54 2.88 -20.80
C GLY A 17 1.80 1.37 -20.65
N ARG A 18 3.07 0.96 -20.51
CA ARG A 18 3.48 -0.45 -20.36
C ARG A 18 2.98 -1.06 -19.06
N ALA A 19 2.95 -2.39 -19.05
CA ALA A 19 2.59 -3.16 -17.88
C ALA A 19 3.55 -2.90 -16.71
N ILE A 20 3.01 -2.50 -15.56
CA ILE A 20 3.73 -2.42 -14.28
C ILE A 20 3.71 -3.75 -13.53
N VAL A 21 2.83 -4.68 -13.94
CA VAL A 21 2.72 -6.07 -13.49
C VAL A 21 2.47 -6.97 -14.71
N ARG A 22 3.13 -8.12 -14.82
CA ARG A 22 2.92 -9.09 -15.92
C ARG A 22 2.13 -10.32 -15.49
N GLY A 23 2.05 -10.59 -14.19
CA GLY A 23 1.31 -11.71 -13.62
C GLY A 23 1.10 -11.54 -12.12
N ASP A 24 0.46 -12.53 -11.51
CA ASP A 24 0.01 -12.45 -10.12
C ASP A 24 1.18 -12.33 -9.13
N ALA A 25 2.30 -13.02 -9.37
CA ALA A 25 3.51 -12.86 -8.57
C ALA A 25 4.03 -11.41 -8.53
N ASP A 26 3.84 -10.61 -9.58
CA ASP A 26 4.23 -9.20 -9.56
C ASP A 26 3.24 -8.36 -8.75
N ARG A 27 1.94 -8.72 -8.80
CA ARG A 27 0.88 -8.06 -8.04
C ARG A 27 1.03 -8.32 -6.55
N GLU A 28 1.34 -9.56 -6.17
CA GLU A 28 1.72 -9.93 -4.81
C GLU A 28 2.93 -9.11 -4.36
N ARG A 29 4.01 -9.08 -5.16
CA ARG A 29 5.21 -8.28 -4.84
C ARG A 29 4.91 -6.80 -4.72
N PHE A 30 3.97 -6.27 -5.51
CA PHE A 30 3.51 -4.88 -5.41
C PHE A 30 2.86 -4.62 -4.06
N PHE A 31 1.90 -5.45 -3.65
CA PHE A 31 1.21 -5.31 -2.36
C PHE A 31 2.10 -5.60 -1.14
N GLU A 32 3.06 -6.52 -1.26
CA GLU A 32 4.11 -6.69 -0.25
C GLU A 32 4.93 -5.41 -0.09
N THR A 33 5.34 -4.80 -1.20
CA THR A 33 6.11 -3.54 -1.18
C THR A 33 5.26 -2.38 -0.65
N LEU A 34 3.95 -2.37 -0.93
CA LEU A 34 3.04 -1.37 -0.36
C LEU A 34 2.90 -1.56 1.16
N GLY A 35 2.70 -2.80 1.61
CA GLY A 35 2.62 -3.12 3.04
C GLY A 35 3.89 -2.73 3.80
N GLU A 36 5.06 -3.03 3.25
CA GLU A 36 6.34 -2.57 3.81
C GLU A 36 6.44 -1.04 3.85
N THR A 37 5.89 -0.33 2.86
CA THR A 37 5.81 1.14 2.88
C THR A 37 4.93 1.60 4.05
N CYS A 38 3.74 1.04 4.18
CA CYS A 38 2.79 1.40 5.24
C CYS A 38 3.37 1.16 6.63
N GLU A 39 4.06 0.05 6.85
CA GLU A 39 4.76 -0.24 8.11
C GLU A 39 5.84 0.82 8.43
N ARG A 40 6.55 1.33 7.41
CA ARG A 40 7.62 2.32 7.59
C ARG A 40 7.12 3.74 7.84
N THR A 41 5.97 4.09 7.27
CA THR A 41 5.46 5.47 7.23
C THR A 41 4.21 5.69 8.08
N GLY A 42 3.61 4.61 8.61
CA GLY A 42 2.33 4.66 9.29
C GLY A 42 1.16 4.96 8.35
N TRP A 43 1.34 4.84 7.03
CA TRP A 43 0.25 5.10 6.09
C TRP A 43 -0.93 4.17 6.28
N ILE A 44 -2.13 4.73 6.13
CA ILE A 44 -3.38 4.01 6.17
C ILE A 44 -3.96 4.05 4.76
N VAL A 45 -4.16 2.88 4.15
CA VAL A 45 -4.87 2.79 2.87
C VAL A 45 -6.34 2.55 3.16
N HIS A 46 -7.22 3.27 2.48
CA HIS A 46 -8.65 3.08 2.59
C HIS A 46 -9.22 2.30 1.40
N ALA A 47 -8.79 2.61 0.18
CA ALA A 47 -9.21 1.89 -1.01
C ALA A 47 -8.03 1.71 -1.96
N TYR A 48 -7.98 0.61 -2.69
CA TYR A 48 -7.00 0.43 -3.76
C TYR A 48 -7.55 -0.36 -4.94
N VAL A 49 -6.92 -0.16 -6.09
CA VAL A 49 -6.99 -1.05 -7.25
C VAL A 49 -5.64 -1.05 -7.96
N LEU A 50 -5.16 -2.25 -8.31
CA LEU A 50 -3.97 -2.46 -9.10
C LEU A 50 -4.35 -3.06 -10.44
N MET A 51 -4.13 -2.30 -11.50
CA MET A 51 -4.37 -2.67 -12.89
C MET A 51 -3.05 -3.11 -13.54
N THR A 52 -3.12 -3.62 -14.77
CA THR A 52 -1.93 -4.10 -15.49
C THR A 52 -0.86 -3.00 -15.66
N ASN A 53 -1.27 -1.77 -15.99
CA ASN A 53 -0.35 -0.66 -16.27
C ASN A 53 -0.45 0.52 -15.32
N HIS A 54 -1.31 0.49 -14.30
CA HIS A 54 -1.44 1.58 -13.33
C HIS A 54 -2.06 1.09 -12.03
N TYR A 55 -2.04 1.93 -11.01
CA TYR A 55 -2.76 1.68 -9.76
C TYR A 55 -3.39 2.98 -9.25
N HIS A 56 -4.37 2.82 -8.37
CA HIS A 56 -4.95 3.92 -7.59
C HIS A 56 -5.02 3.53 -6.12
N LEU A 57 -4.70 4.48 -5.24
CA LEU A 57 -4.80 4.37 -3.78
C LEU A 57 -5.60 5.57 -3.25
N LEU A 58 -6.52 5.32 -2.34
CA LEU A 58 -7.02 6.31 -1.39
C LEU A 58 -6.18 6.15 -0.12
N LEU A 59 -5.29 7.10 0.12
CA LEU A 59 -4.18 6.99 1.05
C LEU A 59 -4.22 8.13 2.07
N GLU A 60 -4.25 7.79 3.35
CA GLU A 60 -4.09 8.73 4.45
C GLU A 60 -2.64 8.67 4.96
N THR A 61 -2.06 9.84 5.19
CA THR A 61 -0.73 9.99 5.79
C THR A 61 -0.87 10.65 7.16
N PRO A 62 -0.84 9.89 8.28
CA PRO A 62 -0.91 10.46 9.61
C PRO A 62 0.18 11.50 9.85
N GLU A 63 1.37 11.31 9.28
CA GLU A 63 2.43 12.32 9.23
C GLU A 63 2.60 12.89 7.81
N ALA A 64 3.23 14.05 7.70
CA ALA A 64 3.53 14.72 6.42
C ALA A 64 4.67 14.03 5.64
N ASN A 65 4.52 12.73 5.33
CA ASN A 65 5.58 11.87 4.82
C ASN A 65 5.27 11.21 3.44
N LEU A 66 4.24 11.70 2.73
CA LEU A 66 3.83 11.19 1.41
C LEU A 66 5.01 11.07 0.43
N VAL A 67 5.82 12.11 0.28
CA VAL A 67 6.90 12.15 -0.71
C VAL A 67 7.97 11.08 -0.41
N GLN A 68 8.27 10.88 0.86
CA GLN A 68 9.30 9.95 1.30
C GLN A 68 8.84 8.50 1.14
N GLY A 69 7.61 8.19 1.57
CA GLY A 69 7.04 6.87 1.37
C GLY A 69 6.91 6.53 -0.11
N MET A 70 6.47 7.47 -0.95
CA MET A 70 6.34 7.23 -2.39
C MET A 70 7.70 7.02 -3.07
N LYS A 71 8.72 7.78 -2.66
CA LYS A 71 10.09 7.59 -3.14
C LYS A 71 10.58 6.18 -2.81
N TRP A 72 10.37 5.73 -1.58
CA TRP A 72 10.79 4.38 -1.16
C TRP A 72 9.99 3.29 -1.89
N PHE A 73 8.66 3.43 -1.93
CA PHE A 73 7.74 2.47 -2.55
C PHE A 73 8.05 2.23 -4.02
N LEU A 74 8.06 3.30 -4.83
CA LEU A 74 8.25 3.21 -6.28
C LEU A 74 9.67 2.73 -6.63
N SER A 75 10.69 3.20 -5.90
CA SER A 75 12.08 2.79 -6.14
C SER A 75 12.27 1.31 -5.83
N THR A 76 11.78 0.87 -4.67
CA THR A 76 11.91 -0.52 -4.23
C THR A 76 11.16 -1.47 -5.14
N TYR A 77 9.93 -1.12 -5.53
CA TYR A 77 9.15 -1.92 -6.48
C TYR A 77 9.84 -2.00 -7.85
N THR A 78 10.31 -0.87 -8.39
CA THR A 78 11.03 -0.82 -9.67
C THR A 78 12.27 -1.71 -9.65
N LEU A 79 13.06 -1.67 -8.57
CA LEU A 79 14.24 -2.52 -8.41
C LEU A 79 13.86 -4.01 -8.38
N ARG A 80 12.81 -4.38 -7.64
CA ARG A 80 12.32 -5.77 -7.54
C ARG A 80 11.81 -6.29 -8.88
N TYR A 81 11.00 -5.49 -9.59
CA TYR A 81 10.48 -5.80 -10.91
C TYR A 81 11.61 -5.99 -11.93
N ASN A 82 12.54 -5.04 -12.00
CA ASN A 82 13.67 -5.10 -12.93
C ASN A 82 14.60 -6.30 -12.63
N ALA A 83 14.84 -6.62 -11.36
CA ALA A 83 15.63 -7.77 -10.98
C ALA A 83 14.97 -9.09 -11.45
N ARG A 84 13.65 -9.22 -11.26
CA ARG A 84 12.87 -10.39 -11.69
C ARG A 84 12.93 -10.60 -13.21
N TYR A 85 12.82 -9.52 -13.98
CA TYR A 85 12.79 -9.57 -15.45
C TYR A 85 14.15 -9.35 -16.11
N ARG A 86 15.23 -9.21 -15.34
CA ARG A 86 16.59 -8.88 -15.83
C ARG A 86 16.60 -7.63 -16.72
N GLN A 87 15.78 -6.64 -16.38
CA GLN A 87 15.65 -5.38 -17.11
C GLN A 87 16.37 -4.23 -16.39
N ARG A 88 16.52 -3.12 -17.10
CA ARG A 88 17.02 -1.85 -16.58
C ARG A 88 16.08 -0.74 -17.03
N GLY A 89 16.10 0.38 -16.32
CA GLY A 89 15.33 1.57 -16.65
C GLY A 89 14.05 1.71 -15.83
N HIS A 90 13.15 2.57 -16.32
CA HIS A 90 11.95 2.98 -15.61
C HIS A 90 10.81 1.98 -15.81
N VAL A 91 10.14 1.63 -14.70
CA VAL A 91 8.86 0.90 -14.74
C VAL A 91 7.69 1.87 -14.84
N PHE A 92 7.77 3.02 -14.16
CA PHE A 92 6.75 4.07 -14.16
C PHE A 92 7.18 5.26 -15.02
N GLN A 93 6.21 5.94 -15.64
CA GLN A 93 6.44 7.06 -16.58
C GLN A 93 7.01 8.34 -15.94
N GLY A 94 7.15 8.39 -14.61
CA GLY A 94 7.63 9.56 -13.89
C GLY A 94 7.17 9.58 -12.45
N ARG A 95 6.95 10.79 -11.93
CA ARG A 95 6.37 10.98 -10.58
C ARG A 95 4.91 10.50 -10.57
N TYR A 96 4.50 9.97 -9.43
CA TYR A 96 3.09 9.71 -9.15
C TYR A 96 2.29 11.02 -9.16
N LYS A 97 1.00 10.91 -9.47
CA LYS A 97 0.01 11.95 -9.21
C LYS A 97 -0.55 11.74 -7.80
N ALA A 98 -0.70 12.82 -7.04
CA ALA A 98 -1.41 12.84 -5.76
C ALA A 98 -2.36 14.03 -5.75
N VAL A 99 -3.66 13.75 -5.61
CA VAL A 99 -4.72 14.74 -5.48
C VAL A 99 -5.10 14.79 -4.00
N ALA A 100 -4.94 15.94 -3.34
CA ALA A 100 -5.31 16.10 -1.94
C ALA A 100 -6.83 16.15 -1.79
N LEU A 101 -7.37 15.48 -0.77
CA LEU A 101 -8.79 15.48 -0.44
C LEU A 101 -9.00 16.24 0.86
N GLU A 102 -10.07 17.03 0.91
CA GLU A 102 -10.62 17.55 2.16
C GLU A 102 -11.22 16.38 2.95
N ALA A 103 -10.56 16.01 4.05
CA ALA A 103 -10.85 14.78 4.78
C ALA A 103 -12.12 14.85 5.63
N GLU A 104 -12.59 16.07 5.94
CA GLU A 104 -13.77 16.34 6.77
C GLU A 104 -15.08 16.21 5.99
N GLU A 105 -15.05 16.46 4.68
CA GLU A 105 -16.22 16.31 3.82
C GLU A 105 -16.30 14.88 3.26
N SER A 106 -17.29 14.12 3.75
CA SER A 106 -17.48 12.70 3.41
C SER A 106 -17.64 12.45 1.91
N GLY A 107 -18.25 13.41 1.18
CA GLY A 107 -18.54 13.30 -0.25
C GLY A 107 -17.31 13.06 -1.11
N TYR A 108 -16.15 13.66 -0.81
CA TYR A 108 -14.93 13.43 -1.59
C TYR A 108 -14.36 12.03 -1.38
N THR A 109 -14.39 11.54 -0.14
CA THR A 109 -13.95 10.18 0.20
C THR A 109 -14.83 9.13 -0.47
N GLU A 110 -16.15 9.29 -0.41
CA GLU A 110 -17.10 8.45 -1.14
C GLU A 110 -16.80 8.45 -2.64
N ARG A 111 -16.68 9.64 -3.24
CA ARG A 111 -16.51 9.77 -4.69
C ARG A 111 -15.22 9.11 -5.18
N VAL A 112 -14.11 9.31 -4.47
CA VAL A 112 -12.81 8.73 -4.82
C VAL A 112 -12.77 7.22 -4.56
N SER A 113 -13.29 6.74 -3.43
CA SER A 113 -13.33 5.30 -3.16
C SER A 113 -14.18 4.55 -4.19
N THR A 114 -15.33 5.11 -4.58
CA THR A 114 -16.19 4.57 -5.64
C THR A 114 -15.49 4.57 -7.00
N TYR A 115 -14.80 5.65 -7.36
CA TYR A 115 -13.99 5.71 -8.58
C TYR A 115 -12.95 4.59 -8.63
N ILE A 116 -12.29 4.32 -7.50
CA ILE A 116 -11.25 3.29 -7.37
C ILE A 116 -11.88 1.89 -7.49
N HIS A 117 -12.94 1.60 -6.74
CA HIS A 117 -13.56 0.27 -6.72
C HIS A 117 -14.26 -0.10 -8.02
N LEU A 118 -14.82 0.88 -8.74
CA LEU A 118 -15.41 0.64 -10.07
C LEU A 118 -14.39 0.61 -11.21
N ASN A 119 -13.09 0.82 -10.94
CA ASN A 119 -12.08 0.85 -12.00
C ASN A 119 -12.02 -0.44 -12.84
N PRO A 120 -12.11 -1.67 -12.27
CA PRO A 120 -12.15 -2.91 -13.05
C PRO A 120 -13.33 -2.97 -14.02
N LEU A 121 -14.53 -2.60 -13.58
CA LEU A 121 -15.73 -2.51 -14.42
C LEU A 121 -15.54 -1.50 -15.56
N ARG A 122 -15.02 -0.31 -15.22
CA ARG A 122 -14.79 0.77 -16.20
C ARG A 122 -13.73 0.41 -17.24
N ALA A 123 -12.78 -0.43 -16.88
CA ALA A 123 -11.73 -0.92 -17.76
C ALA A 123 -12.14 -2.18 -18.55
N GLY A 124 -13.37 -2.69 -18.36
CA GLY A 124 -13.84 -3.92 -19.00
C GLY A 124 -13.12 -5.18 -18.52
N LEU A 125 -12.57 -5.18 -17.30
CA LEU A 125 -11.97 -6.36 -16.66
C LEU A 125 -12.99 -7.17 -15.85
N VAL A 126 -14.16 -6.59 -15.61
CA VAL A 126 -15.33 -7.24 -14.99
C VAL A 126 -16.52 -6.84 -15.84
N HIS A 127 -17.35 -7.81 -16.20
CA HIS A 127 -18.56 -7.60 -17.01
C HIS A 127 -19.81 -7.72 -16.14
N TRP A 128 -20.43 -6.60 -15.78
CA TRP A 128 -21.66 -6.59 -14.99
C TRP A 128 -22.90 -6.61 -15.91
N PRO A 129 -23.98 -7.36 -15.61
CA PRO A 129 -24.24 -8.10 -14.35
C PRO A 129 -23.73 -9.54 -14.30
N GLU A 130 -23.02 -10.02 -15.32
CA GLU A 130 -22.52 -11.41 -15.39
C GLU A 130 -21.50 -11.74 -14.30
N GLU A 131 -20.72 -10.74 -13.90
CA GLU A 131 -19.67 -10.79 -12.90
C GLU A 131 -19.82 -9.65 -11.89
N GLU A 132 -19.60 -10.00 -10.62
CA GLU A 132 -19.59 -9.02 -9.54
C GLU A 132 -18.27 -8.23 -9.52
N VAL A 133 -18.31 -6.96 -9.11
CA VAL A 133 -17.09 -6.11 -9.06
C VAL A 133 -16.04 -6.64 -8.09
N TRP A 134 -16.44 -7.35 -7.03
CA TRP A 134 -15.52 -8.02 -6.12
C TRP A 134 -14.90 -9.31 -6.68
N ALA A 135 -15.29 -9.77 -7.87
CA ALA A 135 -14.60 -10.85 -8.55
C ALA A 135 -13.16 -10.46 -8.96
N TYR A 136 -12.86 -9.16 -9.09
CA TYR A 136 -11.51 -8.69 -9.39
C TYR A 136 -10.61 -8.71 -8.13
N PRO A 137 -9.63 -9.64 -8.05
CA PRO A 137 -8.91 -9.91 -6.80
C PRO A 137 -7.88 -8.84 -6.44
N TRP A 138 -7.48 -8.01 -7.42
CA TRP A 138 -6.43 -7.00 -7.26
C TRP A 138 -6.98 -5.61 -6.92
N SER A 139 -8.12 -5.58 -6.24
CA SER A 139 -8.73 -4.39 -5.63
C SER A 139 -8.94 -4.62 -4.13
N SER A 140 -9.28 -3.57 -3.39
CA SER A 140 -9.63 -3.72 -1.98
C SER A 140 -11.04 -4.28 -1.76
N VAL A 141 -11.89 -4.33 -2.80
CA VAL A 141 -13.31 -4.72 -2.66
C VAL A 141 -13.50 -6.11 -2.03
N PRO A 142 -12.75 -7.17 -2.40
CA PRO A 142 -12.86 -8.46 -1.73
C PRO A 142 -12.66 -8.40 -0.21
N ALA A 143 -11.79 -7.51 0.28
CA ALA A 143 -11.60 -7.33 1.72
C ALA A 143 -12.78 -6.61 2.39
N TYR A 144 -13.47 -5.71 1.67
CA TYR A 144 -14.73 -5.11 2.13
C TYR A 144 -15.86 -6.13 2.20
N MET A 145 -15.85 -7.12 1.30
CA MET A 145 -16.84 -8.20 1.26
C MET A 145 -16.57 -9.33 2.26
N GLY A 146 -15.41 -9.32 2.94
CA GLY A 146 -14.96 -10.44 3.77
C GLY A 146 -14.56 -11.69 2.97
N GLN A 147 -14.37 -11.57 1.66
CA GLN A 147 -13.95 -12.64 0.75
C GLN A 147 -12.43 -12.78 0.65
N ALA A 148 -11.69 -11.74 1.06
CA ALA A 148 -10.25 -11.78 1.20
C ALA A 148 -9.81 -11.30 2.58
N ARG A 149 -8.66 -11.81 3.04
CA ARG A 149 -8.05 -11.35 4.29
C ARG A 149 -7.71 -9.86 4.16
N LYS A 150 -8.23 -9.05 5.08
CA LYS A 150 -7.90 -7.63 5.18
C LYS A 150 -6.46 -7.44 5.67
N PRO A 151 -5.56 -6.80 4.90
CA PRO A 151 -4.24 -6.42 5.40
C PRO A 151 -4.33 -5.43 6.56
N ALA A 152 -3.36 -5.46 7.48
CA ALA A 152 -3.38 -4.58 8.67
C ALA A 152 -3.34 -3.08 8.31
N TRP A 153 -2.68 -2.74 7.20
CA TRP A 153 -2.58 -1.37 6.68
C TRP A 153 -3.84 -0.89 5.93
N LEU A 154 -4.84 -1.76 5.73
CA LEU A 154 -6.12 -1.41 5.08
C LEU A 154 -7.20 -1.11 6.13
N SER A 155 -7.70 0.13 6.12
CA SER A 155 -8.81 0.59 6.96
C SER A 155 -10.07 0.83 6.13
N THR A 156 -11.09 -0.01 6.34
CA THR A 156 -12.37 0.06 5.63
C THR A 156 -13.35 1.05 6.25
N THR A 157 -13.20 1.35 7.55
CA THR A 157 -14.15 2.12 8.36
C THR A 157 -14.51 3.46 7.74
N ARG A 158 -13.51 4.29 7.42
CA ARG A 158 -13.71 5.64 6.84
C ARG A 158 -14.60 5.60 5.60
N VAL A 159 -14.32 4.70 4.66
CA VAL A 159 -15.10 4.61 3.41
C VAL A 159 -16.51 4.13 3.67
N VAL A 160 -16.69 3.12 4.52
CA VAL A 160 -18.01 2.57 4.88
C VAL A 160 -18.87 3.65 5.53
N GLU A 161 -18.30 4.43 6.46
CA GLU A 161 -19.00 5.54 7.12
C GLU A 161 -19.29 6.70 6.15
N CYS A 162 -18.36 7.05 5.26
CA CYS A 162 -18.57 8.11 4.28
C CYS A 162 -19.66 7.78 3.25
N VAL A 163 -19.94 6.50 2.97
CA VAL A 163 -21.08 6.09 2.13
C VAL A 163 -22.37 5.92 2.93
N GLY A 164 -22.39 6.31 4.21
CA GLY A 164 -23.58 6.29 5.07
C GLY A 164 -23.87 4.94 5.74
N ILE A 165 -22.90 4.03 5.82
CA ILE A 165 -23.06 2.72 6.47
C ILE A 165 -22.38 2.74 7.84
N ASP A 166 -23.07 2.27 8.88
CA ASP A 166 -22.48 2.10 10.21
C ASP A 166 -21.51 0.89 10.24
N ALA A 167 -20.21 1.18 10.32
CA ALA A 167 -19.14 0.18 10.33
C ALA A 167 -19.17 -0.77 11.54
N ARG A 168 -19.94 -0.46 12.60
CA ARG A 168 -20.12 -1.34 13.78
C ARG A 168 -21.14 -2.45 13.53
N ARG A 169 -21.97 -2.34 12.50
CA ARG A 169 -22.99 -3.34 12.19
C ARG A 169 -22.37 -4.61 11.64
N ARG A 170 -22.82 -5.78 12.10
CA ARG A 170 -22.31 -7.09 11.61
C ARG A 170 -22.50 -7.31 10.10
N ASP A 171 -23.46 -6.63 9.49
CA ASP A 171 -23.82 -6.77 8.08
C ASP A 171 -23.28 -5.64 7.19
N TRP A 172 -22.38 -4.77 7.68
CA TRP A 172 -21.87 -3.63 6.91
C TRP A 172 -21.29 -4.03 5.55
N GLY A 173 -20.62 -5.20 5.45
CA GLY A 173 -20.05 -5.69 4.19
C GLY A 173 -21.11 -5.98 3.12
N ARG A 174 -22.26 -6.54 3.52
CA ARG A 174 -23.42 -6.75 2.62
C ARG A 174 -24.08 -5.42 2.23
N GLN A 175 -24.12 -4.45 3.13
CA GLN A 175 -24.62 -3.11 2.80
C GLN A 175 -23.69 -2.42 1.79
N TYR A 176 -22.38 -2.58 1.95
CA TYR A 176 -21.40 -2.06 1.00
C TYR A 176 -21.48 -2.75 -0.37
N ALA A 177 -21.78 -4.05 -0.41
CA ALA A 177 -22.05 -4.79 -1.65
C ALA A 177 -23.22 -4.15 -2.43
N ARG A 178 -24.36 -3.94 -1.75
CA ARG A 178 -25.54 -3.29 -2.33
C ARG A 178 -25.25 -1.86 -2.80
N TYR A 179 -24.44 -1.12 -2.05
CA TYR A 179 -23.96 0.19 -2.47
C TYR A 179 -23.20 0.09 -3.79
N LEU A 180 -22.21 -0.80 -3.90
CA LEU A 180 -21.45 -0.98 -5.14
C LEU A 180 -22.31 -1.48 -6.30
N GLU A 181 -23.21 -2.43 -6.07
CA GLU A 181 -24.20 -2.88 -7.07
C GLU A 181 -25.05 -1.71 -7.59
N SER A 182 -25.49 -0.81 -6.71
CA SER A 182 -26.23 0.38 -7.12
C SER A 182 -25.40 1.30 -8.03
N ARG A 183 -24.10 1.44 -7.74
CA ARG A 183 -23.16 2.20 -8.58
C ARG A 183 -22.83 1.49 -9.90
N CYS A 184 -22.82 0.15 -9.93
CA CYS A 184 -22.69 -0.64 -11.17
C CYS A 184 -23.92 -0.45 -12.05
N ARG A 185 -25.12 -0.53 -11.49
CA ARG A 185 -26.38 -0.26 -12.20
C ARG A 185 -26.41 1.16 -12.75
N GLN A 186 -25.95 2.14 -11.98
CA GLN A 186 -25.80 3.53 -12.44
C GLN A 186 -24.79 3.63 -13.60
N TRP A 187 -23.67 2.90 -13.55
CA TRP A 187 -22.69 2.88 -14.64
C TRP A 187 -23.20 2.19 -15.92
N ALA A 188 -24.12 1.23 -15.77
CA ALA A 188 -24.71 0.50 -16.89
C ALA A 188 -25.64 1.40 -17.75
N SER A 189 -26.37 2.34 -17.15
CA SER A 189 -27.18 3.31 -17.89
C SER A 189 -26.34 4.46 -18.45
N GLU A 190 -26.72 4.99 -19.61
CA GLU A 190 -26.01 6.11 -20.25
C GLU A 190 -26.04 7.38 -19.37
N ASP A 191 -27.22 7.77 -18.89
CA ASP A 191 -27.38 8.94 -18.01
C ASP A 191 -26.60 8.80 -16.71
N GLY A 192 -26.65 7.61 -16.09
CA GLY A 192 -25.94 7.35 -14.84
C GLY A 192 -24.42 7.34 -15.04
N ARG A 193 -23.93 6.79 -16.16
CA ARG A 193 -22.52 6.85 -16.56
C ARG A 193 -22.07 8.29 -16.77
N ASN A 194 -22.87 9.09 -17.46
CA ASN A 194 -22.57 10.51 -17.71
C ASN A 194 -22.50 11.30 -16.39
N ALA A 195 -23.43 11.05 -15.46
CA ALA A 195 -23.42 11.67 -14.13
C ALA A 195 -22.14 11.29 -13.34
N LEU A 196 -21.80 9.99 -13.26
CA LEU A 196 -20.58 9.53 -12.59
C LEU A 196 -19.31 10.10 -13.22
N MET A 197 -19.25 10.17 -14.55
CA MET A 197 -18.12 10.76 -15.27
C MET A 197 -18.00 12.27 -15.03
N GLY A 198 -19.13 12.97 -14.89
CA GLY A 198 -19.19 14.36 -14.47
C GLY A 198 -18.55 14.56 -13.10
N ASP A 199 -19.00 13.79 -12.11
CA ASP A 199 -18.46 13.81 -10.75
C ASP A 199 -16.95 13.52 -10.70
N TRP A 200 -16.48 12.60 -11.53
CA TRP A 200 -15.08 12.16 -11.55
C TRP A 200 -14.15 13.02 -12.38
N LYS A 201 -14.65 14.05 -13.07
CA LYS A 201 -13.83 14.94 -13.90
C LYS A 201 -12.71 15.62 -13.09
N GLU A 202 -13.03 16.03 -11.87
CA GLU A 202 -12.08 16.66 -10.95
C GLU A 202 -11.04 15.67 -10.40
N ILE A 203 -11.40 14.42 -10.16
CA ILE A 203 -10.45 13.37 -9.75
C ILE A 203 -9.37 13.19 -10.83
N GLN A 204 -9.80 13.18 -12.10
CA GLN A 204 -8.90 12.95 -13.23
C GLN A 204 -7.99 14.15 -13.53
N ARG A 205 -8.49 15.38 -13.39
CA ARG A 205 -7.80 16.60 -13.87
C ARG A 205 -7.33 17.55 -12.76
N GLY A 206 -7.88 17.44 -11.56
CA GLY A 206 -7.58 18.29 -10.43
C GLY A 206 -6.28 17.93 -9.70
N TRP A 207 -5.80 18.88 -8.92
CA TRP A 207 -4.69 18.74 -7.96
C TRP A 207 -5.17 18.67 -6.50
N CYS A 208 -6.42 19.07 -6.25
CA CYS A 208 -7.14 18.95 -4.99
C CYS A 208 -8.64 18.69 -5.24
N LEU A 209 -9.31 18.09 -4.24
CA LEU A 209 -10.75 17.86 -4.15
C LEU A 209 -11.20 18.37 -2.78
N GLY A 210 -11.86 19.52 -2.77
CA GLY A 210 -12.25 20.25 -1.56
C GLY A 210 -12.95 21.54 -1.93
N GLY A 211 -13.64 22.12 -0.95
CA GLY A 211 -14.27 23.44 -1.05
C GLY A 211 -13.25 24.57 -1.19
N ASP A 212 -13.72 25.77 -1.49
CA ASP A 212 -12.85 26.92 -1.77
C ASP A 212 -11.91 27.26 -0.62
N MET A 213 -12.39 27.20 0.63
CA MET A 213 -11.57 27.41 1.84
C MET A 213 -10.41 26.40 1.93
N PHE A 214 -10.68 25.13 1.64
CA PHE A 214 -9.63 24.10 1.62
C PHE A 214 -8.61 24.40 0.53
N ARG A 215 -9.07 24.76 -0.68
CA ARG A 215 -8.18 25.13 -1.80
C ARG A 215 -7.30 26.32 -1.45
N GLU A 216 -7.87 27.37 -0.85
CA GLU A 216 -7.15 28.55 -0.39
C GLU A 216 -6.10 28.19 0.65
N THR A 217 -6.48 27.41 1.68
CA THR A 217 -5.55 26.91 2.70
C THR A 217 -4.37 26.16 2.08
N LEU A 218 -4.63 25.31 1.09
CA LEU A 218 -3.58 24.62 0.36
C LEU A 218 -2.73 25.59 -0.48
N LEU A 219 -3.32 26.55 -1.16
CA LEU A 219 -2.60 27.55 -1.95
C LEU A 219 -1.70 28.44 -1.09
N GLU A 220 -2.16 28.86 0.09
CA GLU A 220 -1.34 29.60 1.06
C GLU A 220 -0.15 28.78 1.53
N ALA A 221 -0.36 27.49 1.83
CA ALA A 221 0.74 26.57 2.16
C ALA A 221 1.70 26.30 0.98
N LEU A 222 1.31 26.63 -0.26
CA LEU A 222 2.15 26.59 -1.48
C LEU A 222 2.81 27.94 -1.82
N GLY A 223 2.20 29.06 -1.44
CA GLY A 223 2.62 30.42 -1.81
C GLY A 223 4.11 30.71 -1.52
N PRO A 224 4.65 30.37 -0.35
CA PRO A 224 6.08 30.51 -0.04
C PRO A 224 6.98 29.59 -0.88
N LYS A 225 6.47 28.45 -1.36
CA LYS A 225 7.24 27.41 -2.07
C LYS A 225 7.41 27.70 -3.57
N ILE A 226 6.64 28.63 -4.14
CA ILE A 226 6.65 28.95 -5.57
C ILE A 226 7.45 30.24 -5.87
N LYS A 227 7.48 31.22 -4.95
CA LYS A 227 8.16 32.51 -5.15
C LYS A 227 9.68 32.50 -4.87
N GLY A 228 10.22 31.46 -4.22
CA GLY A 228 11.65 31.28 -4.04
C GLY A 228 12.28 30.62 -5.27
N GLY A 229 12.91 31.40 -6.16
CA GLY A 229 13.64 30.92 -7.35
C GLY A 229 14.85 30.01 -7.08
N LYS A 230 15.01 29.48 -5.87
CA LYS A 230 15.94 28.40 -5.56
C LYS A 230 15.15 27.13 -5.26
N ARG A 231 15.41 26.08 -6.05
CA ARG A 231 15.10 24.68 -5.71
C ARG A 231 15.97 24.24 -4.52
N GLU A 232 15.78 24.84 -3.36
CA GLU A 232 16.35 24.34 -2.11
C GLU A 232 15.23 23.64 -1.33
N SER A 233 15.47 22.38 -0.95
CA SER A 233 14.49 21.54 -0.26
C SER A 233 14.29 21.99 1.19
N TYR A 234 13.63 23.12 1.40
CA TYR A 234 13.37 23.66 2.75
C TYR A 234 12.17 23.03 3.47
N GLY A 235 11.65 21.91 2.96
CA GLY A 235 10.92 20.92 3.77
C GLY A 235 11.84 19.84 4.35
N GLY A 236 13.13 19.82 3.99
CA GLY A 236 14.07 18.77 4.34
C GLY A 236 14.51 18.80 5.80
N ASP A 237 14.73 19.97 6.40
CA ASP A 237 15.32 20.03 7.75
C ASP A 237 14.32 19.78 8.86
N ALA A 238 13.12 20.37 8.78
CA ALA A 238 12.05 20.08 9.74
C ALA A 238 11.56 18.62 9.65
N LYS A 239 11.49 18.06 8.42
CA LYS A 239 11.13 16.67 8.17
C LYS A 239 12.23 15.69 8.59
N ARG A 240 13.50 15.97 8.26
CA ARG A 240 14.65 15.23 8.79
C ARG A 240 14.65 15.25 10.31
N ALA A 241 14.43 16.40 10.93
CA ALA A 241 14.36 16.50 12.39
C ALA A 241 13.20 15.67 12.98
N HIS A 242 12.06 15.58 12.31
CA HIS A 242 10.94 14.74 12.74
C HIS A 242 11.26 13.24 12.59
N ASP A 243 11.70 12.81 11.41
CA ASP A 243 12.10 11.43 11.13
C ASP A 243 13.24 10.98 12.06
N ASP A 244 14.18 11.88 12.35
CA ASP A 244 15.29 11.66 13.27
C ASP A 244 14.79 11.48 14.71
N ARG A 245 13.78 12.25 15.15
CA ARG A 245 13.18 12.10 16.49
C ARG A 245 12.45 10.76 16.62
N ALA A 246 11.65 10.38 15.61
CA ALA A 246 10.96 9.11 15.57
C ALA A 246 11.97 7.94 15.56
N ALA A 247 12.99 8.00 14.71
CA ALA A 247 14.04 6.99 14.64
C ALA A 247 14.89 6.94 15.91
N ALA A 248 15.15 8.08 16.57
CA ALA A 248 15.81 8.11 17.87
C ALA A 248 14.96 7.48 18.97
N ALA A 249 13.63 7.63 18.94
CA ALA A 249 12.72 6.94 19.86
C ALA A 249 12.80 5.42 19.68
N TRP A 250 12.69 4.93 18.44
CA TRP A 250 12.87 3.51 18.12
C TRP A 250 14.24 2.97 18.53
N LEU A 251 15.32 3.73 18.30
CA LEU A 251 16.66 3.36 18.72
C LEU A 251 16.77 3.26 20.24
N ARG A 252 16.19 4.21 20.98
CA ARG A 252 16.17 4.16 22.46
C ARG A 252 15.48 2.91 22.98
N GLN A 253 14.34 2.54 22.40
CA GLN A 253 13.64 1.30 22.77
C GLN A 253 14.48 0.06 22.47
N GLY A 254 15.11 -0.01 21.30
CA GLY A 254 15.96 -1.13 20.93
C GLY A 254 17.21 -1.25 21.81
N LEU A 255 17.80 -0.12 22.21
CA LEU A 255 18.91 -0.08 23.15
C LEU A 255 18.50 -0.55 24.55
N ALA A 256 17.33 -0.12 25.04
CA ALA A 256 16.79 -0.55 26.32
C ALA A 256 16.57 -2.07 26.36
N ALA A 257 16.01 -2.65 25.27
CA ALA A 257 15.81 -4.09 25.16
C ALA A 257 17.11 -4.91 25.17
N TYR A 258 18.24 -4.30 24.79
CA TYR A 258 19.57 -4.92 24.87
C TYR A 258 20.36 -4.49 26.10
N SER A 259 19.76 -3.71 27.01
CA SER A 259 20.42 -3.11 28.17
C SER A 259 21.73 -2.39 27.80
N LEU A 260 21.70 -1.68 26.66
CA LEU A 260 22.83 -0.94 26.09
C LEU A 260 22.59 0.56 26.18
N THR A 261 23.68 1.31 26.35
CA THR A 261 23.69 2.77 26.14
C THR A 261 24.26 3.09 24.76
N ALA A 262 24.04 4.32 24.28
CA ALA A 262 24.60 4.77 23.00
C ALA A 262 26.13 4.75 22.99
N GLU A 263 26.76 5.10 24.11
CA GLU A 263 28.22 5.12 24.28
C GLU A 263 28.79 3.70 24.22
N ARG A 264 28.14 2.75 24.91
CA ARG A 264 28.53 1.34 24.86
C ARG A 264 28.35 0.76 23.46
N LEU A 265 27.24 1.09 22.77
CA LEU A 265 26.98 0.69 21.40
C LEU A 265 28.09 1.17 20.45
N ALA A 266 28.53 2.43 20.59
CA ALA A 266 29.57 3.01 19.74
C ALA A 266 30.91 2.25 19.84
N ARG A 267 31.26 1.74 21.03
CA ARG A 267 32.49 0.97 21.29
C ARG A 267 32.45 -0.47 20.76
N LEU A 268 31.26 -1.01 20.44
CA LEU A 268 31.16 -2.36 19.87
C LEU A 268 31.74 -2.41 18.45
N LYS A 269 32.24 -3.59 18.07
CA LYS A 269 32.70 -3.86 16.70
C LYS A 269 31.61 -3.46 15.69
N LYS A 270 32.02 -2.94 14.53
CA LYS A 270 31.08 -2.49 13.47
C LYS A 270 30.14 -3.61 13.00
N SER A 271 30.58 -4.86 13.06
CA SER A 271 29.84 -6.08 12.71
C SER A 271 29.12 -6.74 13.89
N ASP A 272 29.02 -6.08 15.05
CA ASP A 272 28.35 -6.65 16.22
C ASP A 272 26.88 -6.98 15.90
N LYS A 273 26.45 -8.18 16.28
CA LYS A 273 25.13 -8.75 15.96
C LYS A 273 23.98 -7.84 16.41
N ARG A 274 24.13 -7.10 17.51
CA ARG A 274 23.14 -6.13 17.99
C ARG A 274 23.01 -4.93 17.06
N LYS A 275 24.12 -4.43 16.51
CA LYS A 275 24.10 -3.36 15.49
C LYS A 275 23.41 -3.85 14.23
N LEU A 276 23.64 -5.11 13.82
CA LEU A 276 22.97 -5.68 12.64
C LEU A 276 21.45 -5.72 12.82
N VAL A 277 20.97 -6.19 13.98
CA VAL A 277 19.54 -6.28 14.28
C VAL A 277 18.92 -4.90 14.48
N LEU A 278 19.60 -3.95 15.14
CA LEU A 278 19.12 -2.56 15.24
C LEU A 278 19.07 -1.87 13.86
N ALA A 279 20.02 -2.15 12.97
CA ALA A 279 20.02 -1.62 11.62
C ALA A 279 18.82 -2.15 10.82
N TRP A 280 18.56 -3.45 10.90
CA TRP A 280 17.35 -4.06 10.36
C TRP A 280 16.08 -3.43 10.95
N TRP A 281 16.03 -3.30 12.28
CA TRP A 281 14.91 -2.75 13.04
C TRP A 281 14.55 -1.33 12.60
N LEU A 282 15.52 -0.43 12.64
CA LEU A 282 15.34 0.97 12.24
C LEU A 282 15.00 1.07 10.75
N SER A 283 15.66 0.26 9.92
CA SER A 283 15.35 0.23 8.50
C SER A 283 13.91 -0.19 8.24
N ARG A 284 13.25 -0.94 9.11
CA ARG A 284 11.87 -1.44 8.89
C ARG A 284 10.79 -0.53 9.46
N HIS A 285 11.08 0.16 10.55
CA HIS A 285 10.09 0.95 11.30
C HIS A 285 10.25 2.47 11.10
N THR A 286 11.19 2.90 10.28
CA THR A 286 11.47 4.32 10.06
C THR A 286 11.77 4.60 8.60
N SER A 287 11.67 5.88 8.25
CA SER A 287 11.89 6.40 6.91
C SER A 287 13.28 7.05 6.72
N VAL A 288 14.11 7.05 7.77
CA VAL A 288 15.46 7.63 7.75
C VAL A 288 16.39 6.89 6.80
N GLY A 289 17.36 7.62 6.25
CA GLY A 289 18.32 7.07 5.30
C GLY A 289 19.34 6.12 5.94
N ALA A 290 19.91 5.22 5.13
CA ALA A 290 20.96 4.30 5.57
C ALA A 290 22.22 5.03 6.11
N ASP A 291 22.49 6.25 5.64
CA ASP A 291 23.55 7.10 6.17
C ASP A 291 23.30 7.48 7.65
N TRP A 292 22.05 7.82 7.99
CA TRP A 292 21.65 8.12 9.35
C TRP A 292 21.84 6.91 10.26
N ILE A 293 21.33 5.73 9.83
CA ILE A 293 21.42 4.48 10.58
C ILE A 293 22.89 4.08 10.77
N SER A 294 23.69 4.12 9.71
CA SER A 294 25.11 3.76 9.77
C SER A 294 25.89 4.66 10.73
N THR A 295 25.60 5.95 10.71
CA THR A 295 26.23 6.94 11.61
C THR A 295 25.83 6.69 13.05
N ARG A 296 24.52 6.57 13.33
CA ARG A 296 24.01 6.36 14.70
C ARG A 296 24.41 5.05 15.32
N LEU A 297 24.53 3.99 14.52
CA LEU A 297 24.98 2.68 14.99
C LEU A 297 26.50 2.50 14.89
N ALA A 298 27.25 3.50 14.44
CA ALA A 298 28.70 3.42 14.22
C ALA A 298 29.11 2.17 13.40
N MET A 299 28.49 1.98 12.23
CA MET A 299 28.70 0.84 11.33
C MET A 299 29.64 1.15 10.16
N GLY A 300 30.17 2.36 10.11
CA GLY A 300 31.01 2.85 9.01
C GLY A 300 30.16 3.31 7.83
N HIS A 301 30.18 2.55 6.74
CA HIS A 301 29.56 2.95 5.48
C HIS A 301 28.08 2.52 5.36
N ARG A 302 27.24 3.34 4.72
CA ARG A 302 25.79 3.08 4.49
C ARG A 302 25.45 1.71 3.94
N THR A 303 26.32 1.13 3.10
CA THR A 303 26.09 -0.20 2.51
C THR A 303 26.10 -1.32 3.55
N SER A 304 26.74 -1.11 4.71
CA SER A 304 26.73 -2.05 5.83
C SER A 304 25.32 -2.24 6.40
N VAL A 305 24.46 -1.21 6.34
CA VAL A 305 23.07 -1.26 6.82
C VAL A 305 22.23 -2.19 5.95
N SER A 306 22.31 -2.05 4.62
CA SER A 306 21.58 -2.92 3.70
C SER A 306 22.03 -4.38 3.78
N LYS A 307 23.33 -4.62 3.96
CA LYS A 307 23.88 -5.97 4.18
C LYS A 307 23.39 -6.57 5.50
N ALA A 308 23.39 -5.77 6.58
CA ALA A 308 22.89 -6.18 7.88
C ALA A 308 21.41 -6.56 7.86
N ALA A 309 20.57 -5.70 7.26
CA ALA A 309 19.14 -5.95 7.12
C ALA A 309 18.87 -7.27 6.39
N ARG A 310 19.57 -7.50 5.28
CA ARG A 310 19.44 -8.73 4.50
C ARG A 310 19.88 -9.98 5.28
N LEU A 311 20.98 -9.91 6.04
CA LEU A 311 21.46 -11.03 6.86
C LEU A 311 20.45 -11.43 7.94
N VAL A 312 19.82 -10.45 8.59
CA VAL A 312 18.79 -10.70 9.63
C VAL A 312 17.50 -11.27 9.01
N GLU A 313 17.14 -10.84 7.80
CA GLU A 313 15.96 -11.33 7.07
C GLU A 313 16.14 -12.76 6.55
N GLN A 314 17.30 -13.07 5.96
CA GLN A 314 17.58 -14.38 5.39
C GLN A 314 17.67 -15.48 6.45
N GLY A 315 17.99 -15.13 7.70
CA GLY A 315 18.15 -16.09 8.78
C GLY A 315 19.42 -16.95 8.64
N GLY A 316 19.61 -17.89 9.57
CA GLY A 316 20.74 -18.82 9.56
C GLY A 316 21.70 -18.68 10.73
N ASP A 317 21.89 -17.48 11.29
CA ASP A 317 22.63 -17.28 12.54
C ASP A 317 21.64 -17.25 13.74
N PRO A 318 21.78 -18.14 14.74
CA PRO A 318 20.89 -18.18 15.91
C PRO A 318 20.89 -16.89 16.73
N ASP A 319 22.02 -16.18 16.80
CA ASP A 319 22.16 -15.03 17.70
C ASP A 319 21.38 -13.80 17.21
N PRO A 320 21.48 -13.34 15.94
CA PRO A 320 20.63 -12.27 15.43
C PRO A 320 19.14 -12.62 15.50
N GLN A 321 18.76 -13.90 15.34
CA GLN A 321 17.36 -14.32 15.45
C GLN A 321 16.84 -14.28 16.89
N ARG A 322 17.69 -14.58 17.89
CA ARG A 322 17.35 -14.39 19.30
C ARG A 322 17.18 -12.91 19.65
N LEU A 323 18.13 -12.08 19.21
CA LEU A 323 18.10 -10.62 19.41
C LEU A 323 16.91 -9.96 18.71
N ARG A 324 16.54 -10.45 17.53
CA ARG A 324 15.34 -10.03 16.80
C ARG A 324 14.07 -10.35 17.59
N ARG A 325 13.94 -11.57 18.11
CA ARG A 325 12.79 -11.97 18.93
C ARG A 325 12.63 -11.13 20.18
N LEU A 326 13.74 -10.71 20.81
CA LEU A 326 13.72 -9.80 21.94
C LEU A 326 13.18 -8.41 21.57
N LEU A 327 13.55 -7.88 20.40
CA LEU A 327 12.97 -6.62 19.92
C LEU A 327 11.49 -6.81 19.59
N GLU A 328 11.12 -7.82 18.81
CA GLU A 328 9.72 -8.08 18.43
C GLU A 328 8.77 -8.31 19.64
N ALA A 329 9.31 -8.60 20.82
CA ALA A 329 8.54 -8.81 22.06
C ALA A 329 8.25 -7.54 22.87
N ILE A 330 8.79 -6.37 22.52
CA ILE A 330 8.53 -5.11 23.25
C ILE A 330 7.04 -4.70 23.02
N PRO A 331 6.23 -4.53 24.08
CA PRO A 331 4.83 -4.09 23.95
C PRO A 331 4.76 -2.68 23.33
N GLY A 332 3.86 -2.47 22.36
CA GLY A 332 3.72 -1.21 21.62
C GLY A 332 4.39 -1.19 20.23
N ILE A 333 4.98 -2.30 19.80
CA ILE A 333 5.57 -2.43 18.45
C ILE A 333 4.51 -2.55 17.34
N THR A 334 3.33 -3.07 17.67
CA THR A 334 2.17 -3.11 16.77
C THR A 334 1.21 -1.94 16.95
N ASP A 335 1.39 -1.15 18.01
CA ASP A 335 0.58 0.02 18.31
C ASP A 335 1.48 1.25 18.18
N CYS A 336 1.55 1.78 16.96
CA CYS A 336 1.95 3.16 16.76
C CYS A 336 1.15 4.01 17.78
N PRO A 337 1.77 4.88 18.59
CA PRO A 337 1.08 5.61 19.67
C PRO A 337 -0.01 6.59 19.20
N LEU A 338 -0.40 6.54 17.92
CA LEU A 338 -1.42 7.36 17.27
C LEU A 338 -2.56 6.54 16.63
N LEU A 339 -2.65 5.22 16.86
CA LEU A 339 -3.79 4.41 16.40
C LEU A 339 -4.62 3.90 17.59
N PRO A 340 -5.96 4.09 17.61
CA PRO A 340 -6.81 3.50 18.63
C PRO A 340 -6.85 1.98 18.48
N SER A 341 -6.61 1.29 19.59
CA SER A 341 -6.47 -0.16 19.71
C SER A 341 -7.73 -0.92 19.25
N ALA A 342 -7.57 -1.85 18.31
CA ALA A 342 -8.60 -2.84 17.98
C ALA A 342 -8.01 -4.27 17.99
N SER A 343 -8.37 -4.99 19.06
CA SER A 343 -8.42 -6.45 19.29
C SER A 343 -7.30 -7.36 18.75
N ARG A 344 -6.60 -7.96 19.71
CA ARG A 344 -5.65 -9.08 19.60
C ARG A 344 -6.31 -10.35 19.04
N ARG A 345 -5.61 -11.07 18.14
CA ARG A 345 -5.36 -12.53 18.25
C ARG A 345 -4.33 -13.03 17.20
N SER A 346 -3.31 -13.68 17.75
CA SER A 346 -2.41 -14.72 17.20
C SER A 346 -1.66 -14.51 15.87
N SER A 347 -0.35 -14.47 16.04
CA SER A 347 0.72 -14.67 15.06
C SER A 347 0.64 -16.05 14.38
N ASN A 348 0.75 -16.11 13.06
CA ASN A 348 1.42 -17.23 12.38
C ASN A 348 1.92 -16.83 10.98
N ARG A 349 3.15 -17.23 10.69
CA ARG A 349 3.89 -16.97 9.45
C ARG A 349 3.23 -17.62 8.22
N LEU A 350 3.11 -16.82 7.17
CA LEU A 350 3.37 -17.10 5.74
C LEU A 350 3.13 -18.54 5.23
N SER A 351 1.93 -18.78 4.69
CA SER A 351 1.67 -19.67 3.54
C SER A 351 0.29 -19.35 2.96
N TYR A 352 0.14 -18.28 2.17
CA TYR A 352 -1.19 -17.86 1.72
C TYR A 352 -1.19 -17.28 0.32
N TYR A 353 -1.26 -18.15 -0.69
CA TYR A 353 -1.93 -17.85 -1.95
C TYR A 353 -2.66 -19.12 -2.41
N LEU A 354 -3.99 -19.05 -2.32
CA LEU A 354 -5.02 -19.76 -3.10
C LEU A 354 -4.59 -21.10 -3.75
N THR A 355 -5.02 -22.21 -3.15
CA THR A 355 -5.30 -23.44 -3.91
C THR A 355 -6.56 -23.22 -4.75
N PRO A 356 -6.54 -23.39 -6.09
CA PRO A 356 -7.78 -23.48 -6.83
C PRO A 356 -8.43 -24.83 -6.57
N SER A 357 -9.63 -24.82 -6.02
CA SER A 357 -10.53 -25.97 -5.98
C SER A 357 -10.94 -26.30 -7.42
N THR A 358 -10.33 -27.30 -8.04
CA THR A 358 -10.86 -27.91 -9.27
C THR A 358 -12.19 -28.60 -8.97
N PRO A 359 -13.23 -28.41 -9.80
CA PRO A 359 -14.46 -29.18 -9.67
C PRO A 359 -14.22 -30.65 -10.06
N SER A 360 -14.73 -31.55 -9.24
CA SER A 360 -14.73 -32.99 -9.44
C SER A 360 -15.50 -33.36 -10.70
N ASN A 361 -14.78 -33.87 -11.71
CA ASN A 361 -15.36 -34.64 -12.80
C ASN A 361 -15.86 -35.98 -12.23
N GLN A 362 -17.18 -36.15 -12.12
CA GLN A 362 -17.77 -37.48 -11.98
C GLN A 362 -17.97 -38.08 -13.37
N THR A 363 -17.22 -39.15 -13.59
CA THR A 363 -17.32 -40.12 -14.66
C THR A 363 -18.66 -40.86 -14.58
N GLY A 364 -19.55 -40.60 -15.54
CA GLY A 364 -20.68 -41.47 -15.85
C GLY A 364 -20.38 -42.28 -17.11
N ALA A 365 -19.89 -43.50 -16.94
CA ALA A 365 -19.72 -44.46 -18.01
C ALA A 365 -21.10 -44.98 -18.48
N ARG A 366 -21.40 -44.87 -19.78
CA ARG A 366 -22.30 -45.81 -20.48
C ARG A 366 -21.78 -46.09 -21.89
N GLN A 367 -21.84 -47.37 -22.22
CA GLN A 367 -21.25 -48.06 -23.36
C GLN A 367 -21.97 -47.82 -24.70
N ALA A 368 -21.16 -47.86 -25.75
CA ALA A 368 -21.34 -48.53 -27.05
C ALA A 368 -22.69 -48.47 -27.79
N SER A 369 -22.67 -47.86 -28.98
CA SER A 369 -23.07 -48.52 -30.23
C SER A 369 -22.52 -47.76 -31.44
N SER A 370 -21.89 -48.50 -32.35
CA SER A 370 -21.58 -48.12 -33.74
C SER A 370 -22.43 -49.00 -34.67
N PRO A 371 -22.42 -48.82 -36.01
CA PRO A 371 -22.66 -47.63 -36.84
C PRO A 371 -23.85 -47.93 -37.81
N PRO A 372 -24.05 -47.21 -38.95
CA PRO A 372 -23.25 -47.53 -40.14
C PRO A 372 -22.88 -46.34 -41.05
N ASP A 373 -21.86 -46.63 -41.85
CA ASP A 373 -21.44 -46.02 -43.10
C ASP A 373 -22.51 -45.31 -43.95
N ARG A 374 -22.10 -44.21 -44.59
CA ARG A 374 -22.39 -43.97 -46.02
C ARG A 374 -21.44 -42.93 -46.64
N ALA A 375 -20.55 -43.48 -47.47
CA ALA A 375 -20.25 -43.11 -48.86
C ALA A 375 -19.81 -41.69 -49.26
N ARG A 376 -18.65 -41.68 -49.94
CA ARG A 376 -18.17 -40.73 -50.95
C ARG A 376 -19.22 -40.34 -51.99
N ALA A 377 -19.15 -39.11 -52.51
CA ALA A 377 -19.01 -38.74 -53.93
C ALA A 377 -19.52 -37.31 -54.18
N GLY A 378 -18.79 -36.52 -54.96
CA GLY A 378 -19.19 -35.21 -55.48
C GLY A 378 -18.10 -34.17 -55.35
#